data_AF-A0A4Q4XX27-F1
#
_entry.id   AF-A0A4Q4XX27-F1
#
_cell.length_a   1.000
_cell.length_b   1.000
_cell.length_c   1.000
_cell.angle_alpha   90.00
_cell.angle_beta   90.00
_cell.angle_gamma   90.00
#
_symmetry.space_group_name_H-M   'P 1'
#
loop_
_entity.id
_entity.type
_entity.pdbx_description
1 polymer ?
#
loop_
_entity_poly.entity_id
_entity_poly.type
_entity_poly.pdbx_seq_one_letter_code
_entity_poly.pdbx_strand_id
1 'polypeptide(L)'
;MFLDQSLEANNETPKSHDGHEGPADGRKYPNKWPKRPEMACFRPFAEAFYEQCNAICLTLVKALEVDFGVADGSLVERCIPNATDLRLAHYPPIPIAAHSDFGILTLLFQDSTGGLEVEDRFSPGTFVPVPPTDTKEMIVNVGDTLQRWTNAQRTVSVGPLRKFITVDNRRNIPT
;
A
#
# COMPACT_ATOMS: atom_id res chain seq x y z
N MET A 1 5.25 14.69 1.26
CA MET A 1 6.64 15.20 1.34
C MET A 1 7.20 14.90 2.71
N PHE A 2 8.15 13.97 2.80
CA PHE A 2 9.31 14.05 3.70
C PHE A 2 10.42 13.19 3.09
N LEU A 3 11.25 13.78 2.23
CA LEU A 3 12.64 13.35 2.14
C LEU A 3 13.39 14.36 3.02
N ASP A 4 13.67 13.96 4.25
CA ASP A 4 14.59 14.70 5.10
C ASP A 4 15.96 14.70 4.43
N GLN A 5 16.53 15.90 4.24
CA GLN A 5 17.86 16.09 3.69
C GLN A 5 18.96 15.96 4.74
N SER A 6 18.66 15.60 5.99
CA SER A 6 19.69 15.39 7.01
C SER A 6 20.30 13.98 6.96
N LEU A 7 21.12 13.70 5.94
CA LEU A 7 22.22 12.75 6.10
C LEU A 7 23.42 13.49 6.72
N GLU A 8 23.23 14.11 7.88
CA GLU A 8 24.35 14.62 8.68
C GLU A 8 24.09 14.29 10.15
N ALA A 9 24.87 13.31 10.62
CA ALA A 9 25.30 13.09 11.99
C ALA A 9 24.38 13.62 13.09
N ASN A 10 23.30 12.91 13.42
CA ASN A 10 22.68 13.04 14.73
C ASN A 10 22.15 11.69 15.23
N ASN A 11 22.39 11.45 16.50
CA ASN A 11 22.13 10.23 17.27
C ASN A 11 20.63 10.06 17.56
N GLU A 12 19.77 10.25 16.55
CA GLU A 12 18.33 10.06 16.66
C GLU A 12 17.94 8.61 16.36
N THR A 13 16.89 8.14 17.04
CA THR A 13 16.26 6.85 16.78
C THR A 13 15.92 6.69 15.29
N PRO A 14 16.14 5.52 14.68
CA PRO A 14 15.78 5.29 13.29
C PRO A 14 14.28 5.52 13.09
N LYS A 15 13.92 6.55 12.33
CA LYS A 15 12.53 6.85 11.95
C LYS A 15 12.21 6.11 10.64
N SER A 16 11.01 5.55 10.52
CA SER A 16 10.50 5.11 9.23
C SER A 16 10.24 6.31 8.34
N HIS A 17 10.67 6.25 7.08
CA HIS A 17 10.42 7.29 6.10
C HIS A 17 9.43 6.79 5.05
N ASP A 18 8.29 7.47 4.95
CA ASP A 18 7.21 7.18 3.98
C ASP A 18 7.11 8.33 2.96
N GLY A 19 7.37 8.03 1.70
CA GLY A 19 6.99 8.88 0.57
C GLY A 19 5.52 8.66 0.20
N HIS A 20 4.81 9.72 -0.20
CA HIS A 20 3.43 9.67 -0.69
C HIS A 20 3.34 10.54 -1.96
N GLU A 21 2.78 9.97 -3.02
CA GLU A 21 2.60 10.57 -4.34
C GLU A 21 1.16 10.37 -4.85
N GLY A 22 0.41 11.47 -4.92
CA GLY A 22 -0.93 11.45 -5.51
C GLY A 22 -0.90 11.64 -7.04
N PRO A 23 -2.06 11.82 -7.69
CA PRO A 23 -2.13 12.11 -9.11
C PRO A 23 -1.30 13.34 -9.49
N ALA A 24 -0.67 13.32 -10.68
CA ALA A 24 0.18 14.41 -11.16
C ALA A 24 -0.54 15.78 -11.24
N ASP A 25 -1.87 15.77 -11.36
CA ASP A 25 -2.71 16.96 -11.46
C ASP A 25 -3.25 17.47 -10.11
N GLY A 26 -2.76 16.96 -8.97
CA GLY A 26 -3.19 17.35 -7.61
C GLY A 26 -3.10 18.85 -7.32
N ARG A 27 -4.10 19.62 -7.77
CA ARG A 27 -4.05 21.10 -7.91
C ARG A 27 -3.81 21.86 -6.61
N LYS A 28 -4.07 21.22 -5.47
CA LYS A 28 -3.92 21.85 -4.14
C LYS A 28 -2.59 21.54 -3.47
N TYR A 29 -1.99 20.39 -3.76
CA TYR A 29 -0.75 19.91 -3.14
C TYR A 29 0.09 19.14 -4.16
N PRO A 30 0.92 19.83 -4.95
CA PRO A 30 1.70 19.16 -5.99
C PRO A 30 2.73 18.19 -5.37
N ASN A 31 2.96 17.07 -6.07
CA ASN A 31 4.01 16.12 -5.73
C ASN A 31 5.37 16.82 -5.70
N LYS A 32 6.22 16.38 -4.78
CA LYS A 32 7.56 16.93 -4.56
C LYS A 32 8.58 15.88 -4.93
N TRP A 33 9.46 16.23 -5.85
CA TRP A 33 10.37 15.29 -6.49
C TRP A 33 11.81 15.49 -5.99
N PRO A 34 12.61 14.41 -5.88
CA PRO A 34 14.04 14.52 -5.65
C PRO A 34 14.70 15.39 -6.72
N LYS A 35 15.60 16.29 -6.30
CA LYS A 35 16.31 17.21 -7.20
C LYS A 35 17.73 16.74 -7.57
N ARG A 36 18.17 15.63 -7.00
CA ARG A 36 19.55 15.16 -7.18
C ARG A 36 19.73 14.57 -8.60
N PRO A 37 20.81 14.90 -9.33
CA PRO A 37 20.99 14.46 -10.73
C PRO A 37 20.91 12.94 -10.93
N GLU A 38 21.41 12.15 -9.98
CA GLU A 38 21.37 10.69 -10.01
C GLU A 38 19.94 10.12 -9.91
N MET A 39 18.96 10.94 -9.51
CA MET A 39 17.54 10.60 -9.42
C MET A 39 16.71 11.25 -10.55
N ALA A 40 17.33 11.73 -11.63
CA ALA A 40 16.61 12.38 -12.73
C ALA A 40 15.52 11.50 -13.35
N CYS A 41 15.73 10.18 -13.38
CA CYS A 41 14.76 9.21 -13.89
C CYS A 41 13.67 8.82 -12.90
N PHE A 42 13.76 9.25 -11.63
CA PHE A 42 12.84 8.82 -10.58
C PHE A 42 11.40 9.29 -10.84
N ARG A 43 11.21 10.58 -11.09
CA ARG A 43 9.89 11.15 -11.39
C ARG A 43 9.20 10.47 -12.57
N PRO A 44 9.79 10.39 -13.78
CA PRO A 44 9.10 9.78 -14.92
C PRO A 44 8.81 8.29 -14.68
N PHE A 45 9.69 7.58 -13.96
CA PHE A 45 9.41 6.20 -13.55
C PHE A 45 8.21 6.12 -12.59
N ALA A 46 8.20 6.91 -11.53
CA ALA A 46 7.17 6.89 -10.50
C ALA A 46 5.80 7.29 -11.05
N GLU A 47 5.72 8.33 -11.89
CA GLU A 47 4.50 8.72 -12.59
C GLU A 47 4.01 7.61 -13.53
N ALA A 48 4.89 6.98 -14.31
CA ALA A 48 4.51 5.87 -15.19
C ALA A 48 4.07 4.60 -14.42
N PHE A 49 4.71 4.32 -13.29
CA PHE A 49 4.37 3.20 -12.42
C PHE A 49 3.03 3.43 -11.73
N TYR A 50 2.80 4.65 -11.22
CA TYR A 50 1.53 5.08 -10.64
C TYR A 50 0.36 4.84 -11.61
N GLU A 51 0.48 5.30 -12.86
CA GLU A 51 -0.58 5.13 -13.86
C GLU A 51 -0.86 3.66 -14.19
N GLN A 52 0.17 2.82 -14.25
CA GLN A 52 0.01 1.38 -14.43
C GLN A 52 -0.72 0.74 -13.26
N CYS A 53 -0.32 1.03 -12.03
CA CYS A 53 -0.98 0.55 -10.82
C CYS A 53 -2.43 1.02 -10.73
N ASN A 54 -2.70 2.28 -11.07
CA ASN A 54 -4.04 2.84 -11.12
C ASN A 54 -4.93 2.09 -12.13
N ALA A 55 -4.42 1.83 -13.34
CA ALA A 55 -5.15 1.06 -14.34
C ALA A 55 -5.45 -0.39 -13.90
N ILE A 56 -4.49 -1.04 -13.24
CA ILE A 56 -4.67 -2.38 -12.64
C ILE A 56 -5.74 -2.33 -11.55
N CYS A 57 -5.68 -1.35 -10.66
CA CYS A 57 -6.66 -1.17 -9.58
C CYS A 57 -8.08 -1.04 -10.14
N LEU A 58 -8.30 -0.18 -11.14
CA LEU A 58 -9.60 -0.03 -11.79
C LEU A 58 -10.08 -1.31 -12.49
N THR A 59 -9.15 -2.08 -13.08
CA THR A 59 -9.46 -3.39 -13.68
C THR A 59 -9.94 -4.38 -12.62
N LEU A 60 -9.28 -4.43 -11.46
CA LEU A 60 -9.68 -5.28 -10.33
C LEU A 60 -11.04 -4.85 -9.76
N VAL A 61 -11.28 -3.54 -9.62
CA VAL A 61 -12.57 -3.01 -9.19
C VAL A 61 -13.69 -3.43 -10.16
N LYS A 62 -13.45 -3.35 -11.47
CA LYS A 62 -14.40 -3.84 -12.48
C LYS A 62 -14.63 -5.35 -12.39
N ALA A 63 -13.61 -6.14 -12.09
CA ALA A 63 -13.78 -7.57 -11.85
C ALA A 63 -14.65 -7.85 -10.60
N LEU A 64 -14.50 -7.04 -9.54
CA LEU A 64 -15.34 -7.12 -8.34
C LEU A 64 -16.79 -6.74 -8.63
N GLU A 65 -17.05 -5.80 -9.54
CA GLU A 65 -18.42 -5.47 -9.95
C GLU A 65 -19.15 -6.70 -10.53
N VAL A 66 -18.43 -7.49 -11.35
CA VAL A 66 -18.93 -8.74 -11.92
C VAL A 66 -19.21 -9.77 -10.82
N ASP A 67 -18.28 -9.97 -9.88
CA ASP A 67 -18.46 -10.93 -8.78
C ASP A 67 -19.65 -10.55 -7.86
N PHE A 68 -19.80 -9.26 -7.58
CA PHE A 68 -20.89 -8.76 -6.73
C PHE A 68 -22.23 -8.70 -7.46
N GLY A 69 -22.25 -8.89 -8.79
CA GLY A 69 -23.45 -8.79 -9.60
C GLY A 69 -24.06 -7.39 -9.60
N VAL A 70 -23.22 -6.36 -9.45
CA VAL A 70 -23.64 -4.95 -9.53
C VAL A 70 -23.52 -4.44 -10.96
N ALA A 71 -24.08 -3.27 -11.24
CA ALA A 71 -24.01 -2.66 -12.57
C ALA A 71 -22.56 -2.35 -12.96
N ASP A 72 -22.22 -2.58 -14.24
CA ASP A 72 -20.91 -2.23 -14.82
C ASP A 72 -20.59 -0.75 -14.57
N GLY A 73 -19.40 -0.48 -14.04
CA GLY A 73 -18.93 0.87 -13.70
C GLY A 73 -19.41 1.43 -12.35
N SER A 74 -20.34 0.78 -11.64
CA SER A 74 -20.94 1.33 -10.42
C SER A 74 -19.98 1.52 -9.23
N LEU A 75 -18.87 0.78 -9.18
CA LEU A 75 -17.78 0.94 -8.23
C LEU A 75 -16.64 1.76 -8.82
N VAL A 76 -16.32 1.58 -10.10
CA VAL A 76 -15.29 2.35 -10.82
C VAL A 76 -15.61 3.85 -10.80
N GLU A 77 -16.86 4.24 -11.03
CA GLU A 77 -17.30 5.65 -10.97
C GLU A 77 -17.07 6.30 -9.60
N ARG A 78 -17.08 5.50 -8.52
CA ARG A 78 -16.82 5.97 -7.15
C ARG A 78 -15.34 6.22 -6.88
N CYS A 79 -14.47 5.79 -7.78
CA CYS A 79 -13.03 6.05 -7.73
C CYS A 79 -12.69 7.39 -8.40
N ILE A 80 -13.69 8.18 -8.82
CA ILE A 80 -13.52 9.46 -9.50
C ILE A 80 -14.10 10.58 -8.62
N PRO A 81 -13.35 11.66 -8.33
CA PRO A 81 -11.96 11.90 -8.74
C PRO A 81 -10.97 10.93 -8.07
N ASN A 82 -9.87 10.63 -8.78
CA ASN A 82 -8.86 9.70 -8.30
C ASN A 82 -8.19 10.24 -7.02
N ALA A 83 -8.23 9.44 -5.96
CA ALA A 83 -7.59 9.71 -4.68
C ALA A 83 -6.50 8.67 -4.34
N THR A 84 -6.03 7.92 -5.34
CA THR A 84 -4.96 6.92 -5.21
C THR A 84 -3.65 7.61 -4.87
N ASP A 85 -2.89 6.99 -3.98
CA ASP A 85 -1.59 7.46 -3.52
C ASP A 85 -0.57 6.33 -3.67
N LEU A 86 0.64 6.65 -4.14
CA LEU A 86 1.78 5.74 -4.21
C LEU A 86 2.67 5.97 -3.00
N ARG A 87 2.83 4.93 -2.18
CA ARG A 87 3.71 4.95 -1.02
C ARG A 87 5.01 4.20 -1.27
N LEU A 88 6.13 4.87 -1.03
CA LEU A 88 7.45 4.26 -0.98
C LEU A 88 7.92 4.24 0.47
N ALA A 89 8.07 3.04 1.03
CA ALA A 89 8.40 2.85 2.44
C ALA A 89 9.77 2.17 2.59
N HIS A 90 10.60 2.71 3.48
CA HIS A 90 11.80 2.05 3.97
C HIS A 90 11.71 1.95 5.50
N TYR A 91 11.46 0.74 6.00
CA TYR A 91 11.39 0.49 7.43
C TYR A 91 12.79 0.25 8.00
N PRO A 92 13.12 0.75 9.20
CA PRO A 92 14.26 0.28 9.98
C PRO A 92 13.92 -1.05 10.69
N PRO A 93 14.92 -1.78 11.25
CA PRO A 93 14.70 -3.07 11.93
C PRO A 93 14.05 -2.92 13.32
N ILE A 94 12.84 -2.34 13.35
CA ILE A 94 12.04 -2.13 14.55
C ILE A 94 10.60 -2.61 14.30
N PRO A 95 9.91 -3.10 15.33
CA PRO A 95 8.53 -3.51 15.19
C PRO A 95 7.64 -2.31 14.86
N ILE A 96 6.72 -2.52 13.94
CA ILE A 96 5.70 -1.55 13.54
C ILE A 96 4.33 -1.99 14.03
N ALA A 97 3.47 -1.00 14.27
CA ALA A 97 2.17 -1.23 14.86
C ALA A 97 1.13 -1.70 13.83
N ALA A 98 0.17 -2.42 14.36
CA ALA A 98 -1.04 -2.83 13.66
C ALA A 98 -1.79 -1.68 13.00
N HIS A 99 -2.11 -1.78 11.72
CA HIS A 99 -2.98 -0.80 11.05
C HIS A 99 -3.94 -1.47 10.07
N SER A 100 -4.77 -0.73 9.35
CA SER A 100 -5.48 -1.20 8.18
C SER A 100 -5.34 -0.13 7.12
N ASP A 101 -5.41 -0.52 5.85
CA ASP A 101 -5.29 0.43 4.77
C ASP A 101 -6.62 1.16 4.54
N PHE A 102 -6.53 2.48 4.51
CA PHE A 102 -7.61 3.31 4.01
C PHE A 102 -7.76 3.14 2.49
N GLY A 103 -8.95 3.43 1.96
CA GLY A 103 -9.25 3.26 0.54
C GLY A 103 -9.87 1.90 0.21
N ILE A 104 -9.85 1.53 -1.07
CA ILE A 104 -10.59 0.37 -1.59
C ILE A 104 -9.70 -0.87 -1.77
N LEU A 105 -8.50 -0.69 -2.31
CA LEU A 105 -7.53 -1.74 -2.61
C LEU A 105 -6.12 -1.20 -2.40
N THR A 106 -5.22 -2.05 -1.92
CA THR A 106 -3.78 -1.79 -1.88
C THR A 106 -3.09 -2.79 -2.80
N LEU A 107 -2.23 -2.28 -3.70
CA LEU A 107 -1.30 -3.09 -4.48
C LEU A 107 0.08 -2.98 -3.82
N LEU A 108 0.55 -4.08 -3.24
CA LEU A 108 1.78 -4.12 -2.47
C LEU A 108 2.85 -4.95 -3.19
N PHE A 109 4.02 -4.35 -3.30
CA PHE A 109 5.23 -4.96 -3.84
C PHE A 109 6.28 -4.99 -2.73
N GLN A 110 6.89 -6.15 -2.51
CA GLN A 110 7.84 -6.38 -1.45
C GLN A 110 9.24 -6.57 -2.02
N ASP A 111 10.27 -6.27 -1.23
CA ASP A 111 11.62 -6.70 -1.54
C ASP A 111 11.86 -8.14 -1.04
N SER A 112 13.09 -8.64 -1.21
CA SER A 112 13.47 -9.97 -0.73
C SER A 112 13.68 -10.06 0.79
N THR A 113 13.58 -8.95 1.52
CA THR A 113 13.83 -8.92 2.98
C THR A 113 12.68 -9.61 3.72
N GLY A 114 11.44 -9.43 3.26
CA GLY A 114 10.25 -9.94 3.94
C GLY A 114 9.88 -9.13 5.18
N GLY A 115 9.06 -9.72 6.06
CA GLY A 115 8.53 -9.04 7.25
C GLY A 115 7.07 -8.58 7.11
N LEU A 116 6.35 -8.97 6.06
CA LEU A 116 4.90 -8.84 6.05
C LEU A 116 4.27 -9.99 6.82
N GLU A 117 3.29 -9.65 7.66
CA GLU A 117 2.37 -10.62 8.25
C GLU A 117 0.92 -10.14 7.99
N VAL A 118 -0.03 -11.07 8.06
CA VAL A 118 -1.47 -10.77 7.94
C VAL A 118 -2.20 -11.42 9.11
N GLU A 119 -3.21 -10.74 9.65
CA GLU A 119 -4.01 -11.30 10.75
C GLU A 119 -4.83 -12.50 10.25
N ASP A 120 -4.77 -13.62 10.96
CA ASP A 120 -5.63 -14.76 10.69
C ASP A 120 -7.08 -14.41 11.01
N ARG A 121 -7.93 -14.46 9.97
CA ARG A 121 -9.36 -14.22 10.08
C ARG A 121 -10.10 -15.15 11.05
N PHE A 122 -9.57 -16.35 11.30
CA PHE A 122 -10.19 -17.35 12.17
C PHE A 122 -9.62 -17.33 13.58
N SER A 123 -8.52 -16.59 13.80
CA SER A 123 -7.81 -16.52 15.08
C SER A 123 -7.30 -15.09 15.33
N PRO A 124 -8.17 -14.15 15.73
CA PRO A 124 -7.80 -12.75 15.91
C PRO A 124 -6.64 -12.57 16.88
N GLY A 125 -5.69 -11.70 16.54
CA GLY A 125 -4.42 -11.52 17.24
C GLY A 125 -3.33 -12.52 16.85
N THR A 126 -3.64 -13.51 16.01
CA THR A 126 -2.65 -14.40 15.38
C THR A 126 -2.24 -13.84 14.03
N PHE A 127 -0.94 -13.79 13.77
CA PHE A 127 -0.37 -13.26 12.54
C PHE A 127 0.30 -14.37 11.74
N VAL A 128 0.04 -14.39 10.44
CA VAL A 128 0.58 -15.36 9.50
C VAL A 128 1.58 -14.64 8.59
N PRO A 129 2.83 -15.13 8.47
CA PRO A 129 3.81 -14.50 7.60
C PRO A 129 3.43 -14.64 6.14
N VAL A 130 3.70 -13.59 5.37
CA VAL A 130 3.61 -13.57 3.90
C VAL A 130 5.03 -13.42 3.36
N PRO A 131 5.76 -14.53 3.14
CA PRO A 131 7.13 -14.48 2.67
C PRO A 131 7.19 -14.03 1.20
N PRO A 132 8.18 -13.23 0.81
CA PRO A 132 8.35 -12.85 -0.59
C PRO A 132 8.70 -14.09 -1.42
N THR A 133 7.92 -14.38 -2.47
CA THR A 133 8.16 -15.56 -3.31
C THR A 133 8.87 -15.22 -4.62
N ASP A 134 8.57 -14.06 -5.20
CA ASP A 134 9.20 -13.53 -6.41
C ASP A 134 9.19 -11.99 -6.39
N THR A 135 10.24 -11.39 -6.93
CA THR A 135 10.33 -9.94 -7.23
C THR A 135 9.20 -9.38 -8.09
N LYS A 136 8.45 -10.23 -8.79
CA LYS A 136 7.32 -9.86 -9.66
C LYS A 136 5.96 -10.11 -9.01
N GLU A 137 5.94 -10.55 -7.76
CA GLU A 137 4.71 -10.79 -7.02
C GLU A 137 4.04 -9.44 -6.66
N MET A 138 2.72 -9.39 -6.85
CA MET A 138 1.88 -8.27 -6.44
C MET A 138 0.83 -8.80 -5.47
N ILE A 139 0.93 -8.37 -4.23
CA ILE A 139 -0.06 -8.69 -3.20
C ILE A 139 -1.19 -7.68 -3.31
N VAL A 140 -2.43 -8.16 -3.29
CA VAL A 140 -3.62 -7.31 -3.34
C VAL A 140 -4.38 -7.44 -2.03
N ASN A 141 -4.53 -6.31 -1.33
CA ASN A 141 -5.32 -6.22 -0.11
C ASN A 141 -6.58 -5.40 -0.32
N VAL A 142 -7.64 -5.72 0.45
CA VAL A 142 -8.88 -4.96 0.48
C VAL A 142 -8.83 -3.93 1.60
N GLY A 143 -9.06 -2.66 1.25
CA GLY A 143 -9.09 -1.54 2.18
C GLY A 143 -10.46 -1.30 2.83
N ASP A 144 -10.47 -0.49 3.88
CA ASP A 144 -11.62 -0.24 4.74
C ASP A 144 -12.85 0.34 3.99
N THR A 145 -12.62 1.09 2.90
CA THR A 145 -13.70 1.71 2.10
C THR A 145 -14.48 0.66 1.33
N LEU A 146 -13.80 -0.30 0.69
CA LEU A 146 -14.46 -1.37 -0.05
C LEU A 146 -15.18 -2.33 0.90
N GLN A 147 -14.59 -2.61 2.08
CA GLN A 147 -15.29 -3.34 3.14
C GLN A 147 -16.60 -2.65 3.51
N ARG A 148 -16.58 -1.32 3.68
CA ARG A 148 -17.78 -0.56 4.02
C ARG A 148 -18.82 -0.59 2.90
N TRP A 149 -18.42 -0.42 1.64
CA TRP A 149 -19.33 -0.44 0.49
C TRP A 149 -20.04 -1.78 0.33
N THR A 150 -19.34 -2.87 0.62
CA THR A 150 -19.87 -4.22 0.54
C THR A 150 -20.60 -4.67 1.81
N ASN A 151 -20.74 -3.78 2.80
CA ASN A 151 -21.26 -4.09 4.13
C ASN A 151 -20.57 -5.31 4.77
N ALA A 152 -19.28 -5.48 4.47
CA ALA A 152 -18.51 -6.67 4.78
C ALA A 152 -19.28 -7.96 4.42
N GLN A 153 -19.93 -8.07 3.27
CA GLN A 153 -20.66 -9.30 2.91
C GLN A 153 -19.84 -10.26 2.05
N ARG A 154 -18.84 -9.75 1.33
CA ARG A 154 -18.02 -10.54 0.40
C ARG A 154 -16.56 -10.11 0.37
N THR A 155 -16.03 -9.68 1.50
CA THR A 155 -14.57 -9.65 1.62
C THR A 155 -14.08 -11.09 1.80
N VAL A 156 -13.08 -11.46 1.00
CA VAL A 156 -11.94 -12.16 1.60
C VAL A 156 -11.58 -11.32 2.84
N SER A 157 -11.97 -11.81 4.03
CA SER A 157 -12.12 -11.09 5.33
C SER A 157 -13.51 -10.51 5.66
N VAL A 158 -14.46 -11.38 6.00
CA VAL A 158 -15.65 -11.00 6.80
C VAL A 158 -15.72 -11.81 8.08
N GLY A 159 -15.19 -11.19 9.12
CA GLY A 159 -15.82 -11.03 10.43
C GLY A 159 -15.62 -9.55 10.80
N PRO A 160 -16.04 -9.07 11.98
CA PRO A 160 -15.61 -7.74 12.43
C PRO A 160 -14.10 -7.79 12.75
N LEU A 161 -13.24 -7.60 11.75
CA LEU A 161 -11.78 -7.64 11.90
C LEU A 161 -11.18 -6.51 11.07
N ARG A 162 -10.57 -5.48 11.68
CA ARG A 162 -9.38 -5.45 12.54
C ARG A 162 -8.13 -5.91 11.78
N LYS A 163 -7.33 -4.89 11.44
CA LYS A 163 -5.86 -4.81 11.44
C LYS A 163 -5.07 -5.70 10.46
N PHE A 164 -4.67 -5.13 9.32
CA PHE A 164 -3.42 -5.47 8.63
C PHE A 164 -2.20 -4.92 9.37
N ILE A 165 -1.54 -5.74 10.17
CA ILE A 165 -0.21 -5.37 10.67
C ILE A 165 0.82 -5.81 9.64
N THR A 166 1.40 -4.89 8.88
CA THR A 166 2.81 -5.10 8.52
C THR A 166 3.52 -5.17 9.88
N VAL A 167 3.87 -6.37 10.37
CA VAL A 167 4.78 -6.51 11.53
C VAL A 167 6.14 -6.74 10.90
N ASP A 168 6.88 -5.68 10.62
CA ASP A 168 8.26 -5.86 10.21
C ASP A 168 9.10 -6.37 11.40
N ASN A 169 9.05 -7.68 11.62
CA ASN A 169 9.75 -8.35 12.72
C ASN A 169 11.14 -8.79 12.24
N ARG A 170 11.99 -7.81 11.88
CA ARG A 170 13.38 -8.04 11.40
C ARG A 170 14.33 -8.72 12.38
N ARG A 171 13.85 -9.23 13.52
CA ARG A 171 14.70 -9.93 14.51
C ARG A 171 15.14 -11.32 14.06
N ASN A 172 14.55 -11.90 13.01
CA ASN A 172 14.73 -13.32 12.67
C ASN A 172 15.31 -13.60 11.27
N ILE A 173 15.87 -12.61 10.58
CA ILE A 173 16.55 -12.84 9.30
C ILE A 173 18.04 -13.07 9.58
N PRO A 174 18.59 -14.28 9.31
CA PRO A 174 20.03 -14.49 9.42
C PRO A 174 20.77 -13.63 8.38
N THR A 175 21.74 -12.85 8.85
CA THR A 175 22.71 -12.12 8.01
C THR A 175 23.60 -13.06 7.22
#